data_AF-A0A4Y8CB51-F1
#
_entry.id   AF-A0A4Y8CB51-F1
#
_cell.length_a   1.000
_cell.length_b   1.000
_cell.length_c   1.000
_cell.angle_alpha   90.00
_cell.angle_beta   90.00
_cell.angle_gamma   90.00
#
_symmetry.space_group_name_H-M   'P 1'
#
loop_
_entity.id
_entity.type
_entity.pdbx_description
1 polymer ?
#
loop_
_entity_poly.entity_id
_entity_poly.type
_entity_poly.pdbx_seq_one_letter_code
_entity_poly.pdbx_strand_id
1 'polypeptide(L)'
;MYRKELQTLLSKDSIPNFFFLYGADNFQSELYAEFIKEKYKPDETLKLFFEEYNFTRASDFLSTGSLFSEKKLLEIKTSKKIPTKDLKILVDLCKNNTDNFFLLELYDENSKQSDIEKI
;
A
#
# COMPACT_ATOMS: atom_id res chain seq x y z
N MET A 1 -1.51 -6.77 -12.58
CA MET A 1 -2.30 -7.92 -12.15
C MET A 1 -3.76 -7.50 -12.15
N TYR A 2 -4.65 -8.29 -12.76
CA TYR A 2 -6.09 -8.06 -12.73
C TYR A 2 -6.71 -8.59 -11.43
N ARG A 3 -7.90 -8.12 -11.08
CA ARG A 3 -8.61 -8.49 -9.83
C ARG A 3 -8.65 -10.00 -9.55
N LYS A 4 -8.92 -10.83 -10.56
CA LYS A 4 -9.00 -12.29 -10.41
C LYS A 4 -7.65 -12.90 -10.02
N GLU A 5 -6.57 -12.39 -10.60
CA GLU A 5 -5.21 -12.82 -10.27
C GLU A 5 -4.84 -12.36 -8.85
N LEU A 6 -5.25 -11.16 -8.43
CA LEU A 6 -5.04 -10.67 -7.07
C LEU A 6 -5.77 -11.56 -6.05
N GLN A 7 -7.05 -11.90 -6.29
CA GLN A 7 -7.78 -12.85 -5.44
C GLN A 7 -7.07 -14.20 -5.33
N THR A 8 -6.57 -14.73 -6.45
CA THR A 8 -5.84 -15.99 -6.49
C THR A 8 -4.49 -15.90 -5.77
N LEU A 9 -3.83 -14.73 -5.80
CA LEU A 9 -2.62 -14.49 -5.04
C LEU A 9 -2.92 -14.43 -3.54
N LEU A 10 -3.98 -13.72 -3.15
CA LEU A 10 -4.42 -13.60 -1.75
C LEU A 10 -4.99 -14.90 -1.19
N SER A 11 -5.37 -15.89 -2.01
CA SER A 11 -5.73 -17.21 -1.46
C SER A 11 -4.51 -18.04 -1.02
N LYS A 12 -3.28 -17.59 -1.30
CA LYS A 12 -2.05 -18.27 -0.89
C LYS A 12 -1.64 -17.88 0.53
N ASP A 13 -0.87 -18.76 1.18
CA ASP A 13 -0.32 -18.51 2.53
C ASP A 13 0.74 -17.41 2.53
N SER A 14 1.59 -17.41 1.51
CA SER A 14 2.62 -16.39 1.30
C SER A 14 2.23 -15.47 0.16
N ILE A 15 2.32 -14.17 0.43
CA ILE A 15 2.09 -13.09 -0.52
C ILE A 15 3.32 -12.17 -0.56
N PRO A 16 3.56 -11.43 -1.65
CA PRO A 16 4.57 -10.38 -1.68
C PRO A 16 4.41 -9.42 -0.51
N ASN A 17 5.50 -8.85 -0.03
CA ASN A 17 5.49 -7.85 1.05
C ASN A 17 5.29 -6.41 0.53
N PHE A 18 4.99 -6.23 -0.75
CA PHE A 18 4.57 -4.94 -1.28
C PHE A 18 3.47 -5.07 -2.32
N PHE A 19 2.53 -4.12 -2.30
CA PHE A 19 1.46 -4.02 -3.29
C PHE A 19 1.27 -2.58 -3.74
N PHE A 20 0.95 -2.44 -5.02
CA PHE A 20 0.43 -1.23 -5.60
C PHE A 20 -0.98 -1.49 -6.12
N LEU A 21 -1.96 -0.87 -5.50
CA LEU A 21 -3.37 -0.95 -5.85
C LEU A 21 -3.78 0.32 -6.59
N TYR A 22 -4.36 0.13 -7.77
CA TYR A 22 -4.91 1.19 -8.61
C TYR A 22 -6.06 0.61 -9.42
N GLY A 23 -7.13 1.38 -9.56
CA GLY A 23 -8.29 0.96 -10.34
C GLY A 23 -9.36 2.04 -10.39
N ALA A 24 -10.39 1.80 -11.21
CA ALA A 24 -11.50 2.73 -11.39
C ALA A 24 -12.47 2.77 -10.20
N ASP A 25 -12.37 1.81 -9.27
CA ASP A 25 -13.21 1.74 -8.08
C ASP A 25 -12.32 1.78 -6.83
N ASN A 26 -12.40 2.91 -6.12
CA ASN A 26 -11.67 3.12 -4.88
C ASN A 26 -12.16 2.21 -3.75
N PHE A 27 -13.46 1.87 -3.70
CA PHE A 27 -14.00 0.98 -2.67
C PHE A 27 -13.42 -0.44 -2.81
N GLN A 28 -13.32 -0.96 -4.04
CA GLN A 28 -12.65 -2.23 -4.28
C GLN A 28 -11.17 -2.18 -3.89
N SER A 29 -10.47 -1.08 -4.21
CA SER A 29 -9.06 -0.92 -3.85
C SER A 29 -8.87 -0.95 -2.32
N GLU A 30 -9.71 -0.23 -1.58
CA GLU A 30 -9.73 -0.23 -0.11
C GLU A 30 -10.04 -1.62 0.46
N LEU A 31 -11.04 -2.32 -0.09
CA LEU A 31 -11.40 -3.67 0.35
C LEU A 31 -10.22 -4.65 0.22
N TYR A 32 -9.53 -4.62 -0.93
CA TYR A 32 -8.35 -5.47 -1.12
C TYR A 32 -7.15 -5.05 -0.26
N ALA A 33 -7.00 -3.75 0.01
CA ALA A 33 -6.01 -3.24 0.94
C ALA A 33 -6.21 -3.84 2.34
N GLU A 34 -7.45 -3.92 2.85
CA GLU A 34 -7.73 -4.56 4.14
C GLU A 34 -7.36 -6.05 4.14
N PHE A 35 -7.73 -6.82 3.11
CA PHE A 35 -7.35 -8.24 3.01
C PHE A 35 -5.83 -8.47 2.98
N ILE A 36 -5.08 -7.55 2.36
CA ILE A 36 -3.61 -7.59 2.37
C ILE A 36 -3.10 -7.32 3.78
N LYS A 37 -3.62 -6.29 4.47
CA LYS A 37 -3.21 -5.94 5.83
C LYS A 37 -3.48 -7.05 6.84
N GLU A 38 -4.63 -7.73 6.72
CA GLU A 38 -4.97 -8.90 7.54
C GLU A 38 -3.97 -10.05 7.42
N LYS A 39 -3.31 -10.19 6.25
CA LYS A 39 -2.24 -11.17 6.04
C LYS A 39 -0.91 -10.73 6.60
N TYR A 40 -0.57 -9.45 6.46
CA TYR A 40 0.69 -8.92 6.97
C TYR A 40 0.76 -8.95 8.50
N LYS A 41 -0.35 -8.67 9.18
CA LYS A 41 -0.42 -8.57 10.65
C LYS A 41 0.74 -7.73 11.20
N PRO A 42 0.87 -6.45 10.77
CA PRO A 42 1.98 -5.62 11.19
C PRO A 42 1.87 -5.26 12.67
N ASP A 43 3.00 -5.17 13.35
CA ASP A 43 3.08 -4.68 14.73
C ASP A 43 2.92 -3.15 14.76
N GLU A 44 3.44 -2.49 13.70
CA GLU A 44 3.46 -1.05 13.58
C GLU A 44 3.06 -0.62 12.16
N THR A 45 2.25 0.43 12.04
CA THR A 45 1.82 0.97 10.75
C THR A 45 2.06 2.47 10.68
N LEU A 46 2.83 2.92 9.69
CA LEU A 46 2.91 4.32 9.31
C LEU A 46 1.93 4.60 8.17
N LYS A 47 0.98 5.49 8.42
CA LYS A 47 0.01 5.97 7.43
C LYS A 47 0.44 7.33 6.90
N LEU A 48 0.52 7.47 5.58
CA LEU A 48 0.79 8.73 4.88
C LEU A 48 -0.28 8.93 3.82
N PHE A 49 -1.33 9.68 4.14
CA PHE A 49 -2.49 9.82 3.28
C PHE A 49 -2.53 11.18 2.58
N PHE A 50 -2.78 11.14 1.27
CA PHE A 50 -2.92 12.27 0.36
C PHE A 50 -1.72 13.22 0.43
N GLU A 51 -1.92 14.40 1.04
CA GLU A 51 -0.92 15.44 1.17
C GLU A 51 0.16 15.13 2.21
N GLU A 52 -0.01 14.07 3.01
CA GLU A 52 0.95 13.68 4.04
C GLU A 52 2.16 12.91 3.48
N TYR A 53 2.13 12.53 2.19
CA TYR A 53 3.25 11.80 1.59
C TYR A 53 4.54 12.62 1.69
N ASN A 54 5.50 12.07 2.43
CA ASN A 54 6.85 12.60 2.55
C ASN A 54 7.85 11.45 2.39
N PHE A 55 8.70 11.54 1.38
CA PHE A 55 9.65 10.48 1.04
C PHE A 55 10.60 10.14 2.20
N THR A 56 11.21 11.16 2.82
CA THR A 56 12.15 10.97 3.94
C THR A 56 11.47 10.22 5.09
N ARG A 57 10.27 10.64 5.49
CA ARG A 57 9.51 9.97 6.53
C ARG A 57 9.20 8.50 6.18
N ALA A 58 8.80 8.23 4.93
CA ALA A 58 8.52 6.89 4.46
C ALA A 58 9.77 5.99 4.43
N SER A 59 10.88 6.51 3.92
CA SER A 59 12.15 5.76 3.83
C SER A 59 12.73 5.50 5.21
N ASP A 60 12.70 6.49 6.10
CA ASP A 60 13.26 6.38 7.46
C ASP A 60 12.49 5.35 8.28
N PHE A 61 11.16 5.34 8.16
CA PHE A 61 10.32 4.35 8.82
C PHE A 61 10.66 2.92 8.40
N LEU A 62 10.85 2.66 7.11
CA LEU A 62 11.21 1.31 6.63
C LEU A 62 12.67 0.96 6.94
N SER A 63 13.59 1.92 6.89
CA SER A 63 15.03 1.69 7.09
C SER A 63 15.44 1.53 8.55
N THR A 64 14.73 2.19 9.47
CA THR A 64 15.09 2.19 10.89
C THR A 64 14.63 0.89 11.54
N GLY A 65 15.54 0.14 12.16
CA GLY A 65 15.16 -1.00 13.00
C GLY A 65 14.37 -0.53 14.22
N SER A 66 13.27 -1.21 14.54
CA SER A 66 12.52 -0.95 15.76
C SER A 66 12.94 -1.95 16.85
N LEU A 67 12.93 -1.49 18.10
CA LEU A 67 13.17 -2.33 19.27
C LEU A 67 11.90 -3.07 19.72
N PHE A 68 10.73 -2.63 19.27
CA PHE A 68 9.42 -3.09 19.75
C PHE A 68 8.51 -3.63 18.65
N SER A 69 8.87 -3.47 17.38
CA SER A 69 8.13 -3.97 16.23
C SER A 69 9.08 -4.73 15.31
N GLU A 70 8.72 -5.97 14.98
CA GLU A 70 9.45 -6.76 13.98
C GLU A 70 8.86 -6.47 12.60
N LYS A 71 7.53 -6.38 12.53
CA LYS A 71 6.75 -6.18 11.30
C LYS A 71 6.24 -4.76 11.18
N LYS A 72 6.67 -4.08 10.12
CA LYS A 72 6.30 -2.68 9.85
C LYS A 72 5.52 -2.59 8.56
N LEU A 73 4.40 -1.86 8.58
CA LEU A 73 3.64 -1.53 7.39
C LEU A 73 3.71 -0.05 7.07
N LEU A 74 4.24 0.29 5.91
CA LEU A 74 4.06 1.60 5.28
C LEU A 74 2.79 1.57 4.44
N GLU A 75 1.77 2.33 4.83
CA GLU A 75 0.51 2.48 4.10
C GLU A 75 0.45 3.89 3.49
N ILE A 76 0.45 3.97 2.16
CA ILE A 76 0.33 5.22 1.43
C ILE A 76 -0.98 5.20 0.63
N LYS A 77 -1.82 6.21 0.85
CA LYS A 77 -2.98 6.49 0.02
C LYS A 77 -2.76 7.83 -0.64
N THR A 78 -2.93 7.97 -1.94
CA THR A 78 -2.75 9.28 -2.60
C THR A 78 -3.52 9.34 -3.91
N SER A 79 -3.91 10.52 -4.36
CA SER A 79 -4.33 10.77 -5.75
C SER A 79 -3.19 11.27 -6.63
N LYS A 80 -2.05 11.62 -6.02
CA LYS A 80 -0.89 12.19 -6.70
C LYS A 80 0.10 11.11 -7.12
N LYS A 81 0.77 11.35 -8.25
CA LYS A 81 1.86 10.48 -8.69
C LYS A 81 3.06 10.63 -7.76
N ILE A 82 3.54 9.50 -7.24
CA ILE A 82 4.81 9.42 -6.51
C ILE A 82 5.94 9.21 -7.53
N PRO A 83 7.08 9.93 -7.41
CA PRO A 83 8.22 9.71 -8.30
C PRO A 83 8.67 8.25 -8.33
N THR A 84 8.91 7.69 -9.52
CA THR A 84 9.35 6.29 -9.68
C THR A 84 10.63 5.97 -8.90
N LYS A 85 11.53 6.95 -8.75
CA LYS A 85 12.76 6.79 -7.96
C LYS A 85 12.46 6.48 -6.49
N ASP A 86 11.46 7.16 -5.91
CA ASP A 86 11.06 6.98 -4.52
C ASP A 86 10.45 5.58 -4.34
N LEU A 87 9.53 5.21 -5.23
CA LEU A 87 8.89 3.89 -5.22
C LEU A 87 9.90 2.75 -5.30
N LYS A 88 10.93 2.88 -6.15
CA LYS A 88 12.01 1.87 -6.25
C LYS A 88 12.73 1.70 -4.92
N ILE A 89 13.10 2.80 -4.27
CA ILE A 89 13.77 2.76 -2.97
C ILE A 89 12.90 2.09 -1.91
N LEU A 90 11.61 2.46 -1.81
CA LEU A 90 10.68 1.86 -0.84
C LEU A 90 10.49 0.34 -1.09
N VAL A 91 10.38 -0.06 -2.36
CA VAL A 91 10.29 -1.48 -2.73
C VAL A 91 11.59 -2.23 -2.39
N ASP A 92 12.75 -1.64 -2.64
CA ASP A 92 14.04 -2.29 -2.35
C ASP A 92 14.27 -2.44 -0.84
N LEU A 93 13.79 -1.49 -0.01
CA LEU A 93 13.78 -1.62 1.44
C LEU A 93 12.89 -2.79 1.92
N CYS A 94 11.79 -3.08 1.22
CA CYS A 94 10.97 -4.26 1.48
C CYS A 94 11.63 -5.55 0.99
N LYS A 95 12.32 -5.54 -0.16
CA LYS A 95 13.05 -6.75 -0.61
C LYS A 95 14.18 -7.13 0.34
N ASN A 96 14.85 -6.15 0.93
CA ASN A 96 15.98 -6.36 1.83
C ASN A 96 15.53 -6.81 3.24
N ASN A 97 14.27 -6.58 3.61
CA ASN A 97 13.71 -7.02 4.88
C ASN A 97 12.28 -7.54 4.66
N THR A 98 12.07 -8.83 4.80
CA THR A 98 10.77 -9.48 4.56
C THR A 98 9.67 -9.06 5.53
N ASP A 99 10.03 -8.51 6.69
CA ASP A 99 9.08 -7.99 7.69
C ASP A 99 8.75 -6.50 7.48
N ASN A 100 9.38 -5.86 6.49
CA ASN A 100 8.94 -4.57 5.97
C ASN A 100 7.85 -4.81 4.91
N PHE A 101 6.69 -4.21 5.14
CA PHE A 101 5.56 -4.22 4.24
C PHE A 101 5.29 -2.83 3.65
N PHE A 102 4.95 -2.79 2.36
CA PHE A 102 4.57 -1.55 1.68
C PHE A 102 3.27 -1.69 0.90
N LEU A 103 2.27 -0.89 1.25
CA LEU A 103 0.99 -0.85 0.55
C LEU A 103 0.75 0.56 0.01
N LEU A 104 0.65 0.67 -1.31
CA LEU A 104 0.30 1.91 -2.00
C LEU A 104 -1.06 1.77 -2.66
N GLU A 105 -1.97 2.68 -2.34
CA GLU A 105 -3.27 2.85 -3.00
C GLU A 105 -3.25 4.19 -3.76
N LEU A 106 -3.32 4.14 -5.09
CA LEU A 106 -3.50 5.33 -5.92
C LEU A 106 -4.99 5.50 -6.23
N TYR A 107 -5.55 6.57 -5.69
CA TYR A 107 -6.95 6.94 -5.86
C TYR A 107 -7.14 7.71 -7.16
N ASP A 108 -8.14 7.32 -7.94
CA ASP A 108 -8.63 8.13 -9.05
C ASP A 108 -9.69 9.10 -8.51
N GLU A 109 -9.47 10.41 -8.62
CA GLU A 109 -10.43 11.42 -8.16
C GLU A 109 -11.73 11.39 -8.98
N ASN A 110 -11.71 10.86 -10.20
CA ASN A 110 -12.90 10.75 -11.06
C ASN A 110 -13.78 9.54 -10.74
N SER A 111 -13.27 8.57 -9.96
CA SER A 111 -14.00 7.33 -9.64
C SER A 111 -15.30 7.57 -8.86
N LYS A 112 -15.40 8.68 -8.10
CA LYS A 112 -16.57 8.98 -7.24
C LYS A 112 -17.66 9.80 -7.94
N GLN A 113 -17.36 10.48 -9.05
CA GLN A 113 -18.35 11.35 -9.70
C GLN A 113 -19.46 10.58 -10.43
N SER A 114 -19.19 9.35 -10.89
CA SER A 114 -20.10 8.66 -11.81
C SER A 114 -21.37 8.05 -11.20
N ASP A 115 -21.47 7.96 -9.87
CA ASP A 115 -22.59 7.31 -9.17
C ASP A 115 -23.54 8.30 -8.47
N ILE A 116 -23.07 9.49 -8.10
CA ILE A 116 -23.91 10.54 -7.48
C ILE A 116 -24.64 11.37 -8.54
N GLU A 117 -24.05 11.53 -9.73
CA GLU A 117 -24.67 12.26 -10.85
C GLU A 117 -25.86 11.53 -11.51
N LYS A 118 -26.15 10.30 -11.07
CA LYS A 118 -27.26 9.47 -11.59
C LYS A 118 -28.50 9.43 -10.67
N ILE A 119 -28.52 10.22 -9.59
CA ILE A 119 -29.65 10.34 -8.66
C ILE A 119 -30.42 11.63 -8.92
#